data_AF-A0A8K1CE61-F1
#
_entry.id   AF-A0A8K1CE61-F1
#
_cell.length_a   1.000
_cell.length_b   1.000
_cell.length_c   1.000
_cell.angle_alpha   90.00
_cell.angle_beta   90.00
_cell.angle_gamma   90.00
#
_symmetry.space_group_name_H-M   'P 1'
#
loop_
_entity.id
_entity.type
_entity.pdbx_description
1 polymer ?
#
loop_
_entity_poly.entity_id
_entity_poly.type
_entity_poly.pdbx_seq_one_letter_code
_entity_poly.pdbx_strand_id
1 'polypeptide(L)'
;MPSRAPSKSPSRPSPPPPPPPSPAPPKFQYFTAECKQKTINELKSLLSSNIYVGVHWQFHDATLVTLTIVWPKTLNQAPWIFHVSVMKPNLVHEIVETIFEDSAATKIVYALHNAVCALSANASTQLTPSDVLDLELFYEHHVNPSVRDASILTIAQHCVKGTNLLFKEALTQHLERDRDAWTRPLLSHKLLNYTVECAQLYLACYEQFIQSKYNNAERAELCGMTTRRWQYAFDTQGERRIWFDEENDRRTRSLECLGTVDRVHQVVPALQLQCELASLLALLPSRFRDVITGIDDYQHRLVDVCLDVGRIPCVYTGPRERVALVSAEDVKVEKGLVSMEELTELFNTLGGEGKIGDDNRAGIDRQLHRISVMRSKTQEIYGLTLRVGRTLMHASNMLLDLLLSEEHRQKSVLFLGRPGSGKTTLIRDVTRCISESGENVCIIDTSNEIGGDGLVPHPCIGWARRMMVRSLDEQASVMVECVQNHTVETLVVDEIGRKNEVLAAGTVRQRGPRLIASAHGDFRSLIRNSDLKGLIGGVQSVTVGDAEAKKKPGLGKVQSQRSGAPIFDVIVELDEVCRGRCRIIWNVANAVDDVLSGQPYAYETREQSTKYRGVQVPPREAKQ
;
A
#
# COMPACT_ATOMS: atom_id res chain seq x y z
N MET A 1 -92.37 -33.65 -28.78
CA MET A 1 -91.65 -33.28 -30.02
C MET A 1 -90.91 -31.96 -29.76
N PRO A 2 -89.57 -31.95 -29.70
CA PRO A 2 -88.82 -30.74 -29.41
C PRO A 2 -88.51 -29.96 -30.70
N SER A 3 -88.73 -28.65 -30.67
CA SER A 3 -88.47 -27.70 -31.75
C SER A 3 -86.97 -27.45 -31.93
N ARG A 4 -86.47 -27.68 -33.15
CA ARG A 4 -85.09 -27.44 -33.60
C ARG A 4 -84.72 -25.96 -33.53
N ALA A 5 -83.58 -25.67 -32.89
CA ALA A 5 -82.88 -24.38 -32.98
C ALA A 5 -82.12 -24.25 -34.32
N PRO A 6 -81.91 -23.02 -34.85
CA PRO A 6 -81.22 -22.81 -36.12
C PRO A 6 -79.68 -22.81 -35.98
N SER A 7 -79.02 -23.32 -37.01
CA SER A 7 -77.56 -23.46 -37.16
C SER A 7 -76.85 -22.12 -37.29
N LYS A 8 -75.80 -21.90 -36.49
CA LYS A 8 -74.84 -20.79 -36.64
C LYS A 8 -73.92 -21.01 -37.84
N SER A 9 -73.76 -19.98 -38.67
CA SER A 9 -72.74 -19.91 -39.72
C SER A 9 -71.32 -19.73 -39.12
N PRO A 10 -70.25 -20.17 -39.79
CA PRO A 10 -68.89 -19.97 -39.31
C PRO A 10 -68.45 -18.52 -39.52
N SER A 11 -67.98 -17.88 -38.45
CA SER A 11 -67.36 -16.56 -38.45
C SER A 11 -66.04 -16.56 -39.25
N ARG A 12 -65.87 -15.57 -40.13
CA ARG A 12 -64.60 -15.25 -40.81
C ARG A 12 -63.46 -15.11 -39.78
N PRO A 13 -62.25 -15.62 -40.06
CA PRO A 13 -61.09 -15.35 -39.21
C PRO A 13 -60.75 -13.85 -39.26
N SER A 14 -60.53 -13.27 -38.09
CA SER A 14 -60.02 -11.91 -37.91
C SER A 14 -58.64 -11.75 -38.57
N PRO A 15 -58.32 -10.58 -39.17
CA PRO A 15 -57.00 -10.35 -39.74
C PRO A 15 -55.93 -10.49 -38.65
N PRO A 16 -54.71 -10.96 -38.99
CA PRO A 16 -53.63 -11.06 -38.03
C PRO A 16 -53.32 -9.68 -37.44
N PRO A 17 -52.96 -9.60 -36.15
CA PRO A 17 -52.55 -8.34 -35.55
C PRO A 17 -51.36 -7.77 -36.35
N PRO A 18 -51.26 -6.44 -36.50
CA PRO A 18 -50.11 -5.84 -37.15
C PRO A 18 -48.83 -6.31 -36.45
N PRO A 19 -47.74 -6.54 -37.20
CA PRO A 19 -46.47 -6.92 -36.59
C PRO A 19 -46.12 -5.88 -35.51
N PRO A 20 -45.55 -6.31 -34.37
CA PRO A 20 -45.11 -5.37 -33.34
C PRO A 20 -44.22 -4.32 -34.02
N PRO A 21 -44.33 -3.03 -33.63
CA PRO A 21 -43.47 -2.00 -34.20
C PRO A 21 -42.02 -2.47 -34.08
N SER A 22 -41.29 -2.40 -35.19
CA SER A 22 -39.84 -2.64 -35.20
C SER A 22 -39.23 -1.90 -34.01
N PRO A 23 -38.35 -2.52 -33.20
CA PRO A 23 -37.69 -1.81 -32.11
C PRO A 23 -37.07 -0.53 -32.70
N ALA A 24 -37.37 0.62 -32.07
CA ALA A 24 -36.83 1.89 -32.50
C ALA A 24 -35.30 1.76 -32.62
N PRO A 25 -34.67 2.31 -33.69
CA PRO A 25 -33.23 2.24 -33.86
C PRO A 25 -32.53 2.85 -32.63
N PRO A 26 -31.29 2.44 -32.32
CA PRO A 26 -30.60 2.94 -31.13
C PRO A 26 -30.58 4.49 -31.11
N LYS A 27 -30.93 5.11 -29.98
CA LYS A 27 -30.75 6.56 -29.75
C LYS A 27 -29.27 6.86 -29.43
N PHE A 28 -28.32 6.45 -30.28
CA PHE A 28 -26.90 6.75 -30.17
C PHE A 28 -26.19 6.60 -31.53
N GLN A 29 -25.03 7.25 -31.69
CA GLN A 29 -24.14 7.09 -32.83
C GLN A 29 -23.00 6.15 -32.46
N TYR A 30 -22.79 5.09 -33.24
CA TYR A 30 -21.78 4.06 -32.99
C TYR A 30 -20.72 4.08 -34.08
N PHE A 31 -19.49 4.39 -33.70
CA PHE A 31 -18.34 4.49 -34.59
C PHE A 31 -17.41 3.29 -34.36
N THR A 32 -16.94 2.69 -35.45
CA THR A 32 -16.05 1.51 -35.47
C THR A 32 -14.85 1.77 -36.39
N ALA A 33 -14.27 0.74 -37.01
CA ALA A 33 -13.14 0.83 -37.93
C ALA A 33 -13.33 1.81 -39.10
N GLU A 34 -14.58 2.10 -39.48
CA GLU A 34 -14.95 3.00 -40.58
C GLU A 34 -15.04 4.49 -40.18
N CYS A 35 -14.74 4.82 -38.92
CA CYS A 35 -14.73 6.21 -38.45
C CYS A 35 -13.85 7.09 -39.34
N LYS A 36 -14.34 8.29 -39.68
CA LYS A 36 -13.67 9.21 -40.61
C LYS A 36 -13.20 10.46 -39.87
N GLN A 37 -12.17 11.11 -40.41
CA GLN A 37 -11.64 12.38 -39.92
C GLN A 37 -12.73 13.45 -39.69
N LYS A 38 -13.74 13.48 -40.57
CA LYS A 38 -14.86 14.40 -40.46
C LYS A 38 -15.59 14.28 -39.11
N THR A 39 -15.73 13.08 -38.57
CA THR A 39 -16.35 12.83 -37.26
C THR A 39 -15.56 13.47 -36.13
N ILE A 40 -14.23 13.48 -36.20
CA ILE A 40 -13.37 14.10 -35.20
C ILE A 40 -13.48 15.63 -35.26
N ASN A 41 -13.54 16.20 -36.48
CA ASN A 41 -13.78 17.63 -36.66
C ASN A 41 -15.15 18.06 -36.09
N GLU A 42 -16.18 17.24 -36.30
CA GLU A 42 -17.51 17.45 -35.71
C GLU A 42 -17.46 17.34 -34.17
N LEU A 43 -16.73 16.35 -33.62
CA LEU A 43 -16.53 16.21 -32.18
C LEU A 43 -15.91 17.48 -31.57
N LYS A 44 -14.81 17.96 -32.18
CA LYS A 44 -14.11 19.16 -31.74
C LYS A 44 -15.03 20.38 -31.73
N SER A 45 -15.81 20.57 -32.81
CA SER A 45 -16.78 21.67 -32.88
C SER A 45 -17.86 21.61 -31.79
N LEU A 46 -18.30 20.40 -31.41
CA LEU A 46 -19.31 20.23 -30.36
C LEU A 46 -18.72 20.54 -28.98
N LEU A 47 -17.50 20.08 -28.69
CA LEU A 47 -16.85 20.30 -27.40
C LEU A 47 -16.48 21.77 -27.16
N SER A 48 -16.06 22.50 -28.19
CA SER A 48 -15.67 23.90 -28.08
C SER A 48 -16.80 24.89 -27.75
N SER A 49 -18.02 24.40 -27.43
CA SER A 49 -19.21 25.22 -27.16
C SER A 49 -19.40 25.62 -25.68
N ASN A 50 -18.35 25.58 -24.85
CA ASN A 50 -18.42 25.84 -23.40
C ASN A 50 -19.51 25.01 -22.69
N ILE A 51 -19.41 23.70 -22.83
CA ILE A 51 -20.41 22.74 -22.35
C ILE A 51 -19.82 21.85 -21.24
N TYR A 52 -20.62 20.96 -20.69
CA TYR A 52 -20.15 19.85 -19.87
C TYR A 52 -20.61 18.55 -20.52
N VAL A 53 -19.81 17.49 -20.45
CA VAL A 53 -20.12 16.20 -21.10
C VAL A 53 -19.81 15.05 -20.15
N GLY A 54 -20.60 13.98 -20.20
CA GLY A 54 -20.28 12.75 -19.49
C GLY A 54 -19.38 11.89 -20.36
N VAL A 55 -18.24 11.44 -19.84
CA VAL A 55 -17.31 10.57 -20.56
C VAL A 55 -17.11 9.27 -19.78
N HIS A 56 -17.35 8.14 -20.45
CA HIS A 56 -17.19 6.81 -19.89
C HIS A 56 -16.29 5.95 -20.78
N TRP A 57 -15.53 5.06 -20.16
CA TRP A 57 -14.64 4.11 -20.83
C TRP A 57 -14.88 2.69 -20.34
N GLN A 58 -14.64 1.72 -21.20
CA GLN A 58 -14.69 0.30 -20.87
C GLN A 58 -13.38 -0.38 -21.25
N PHE A 59 -12.89 -1.25 -20.36
CA PHE A 59 -11.69 -2.06 -20.57
C PHE A 59 -12.01 -3.55 -20.75
N HIS A 60 -11.08 -4.23 -21.43
CA HIS A 60 -10.93 -5.68 -21.41
C HIS A 60 -9.43 -5.98 -21.26
N ASP A 61 -9.04 -6.68 -20.19
CA ASP A 61 -7.65 -7.00 -19.85
C ASP A 61 -6.68 -5.81 -20.02
N ALA A 62 -7.03 -4.67 -19.38
CA ALA A 62 -6.33 -3.38 -19.43
C ALA A 62 -6.33 -2.64 -20.78
N THR A 63 -6.87 -3.23 -21.84
CA THR A 63 -7.02 -2.57 -23.15
C THR A 63 -8.31 -1.74 -23.19
N LEU A 64 -8.22 -0.49 -23.63
CA LEU A 64 -9.39 0.36 -23.84
C LEU A 64 -10.21 -0.17 -25.02
N VAL A 65 -11.47 -0.52 -24.77
CA VAL A 65 -12.39 -1.08 -25.76
C VAL A 65 -13.29 0.01 -26.32
N THR A 66 -13.99 0.74 -25.44
CA THR A 66 -14.90 1.80 -25.86
C THR A 66 -14.66 3.10 -25.13
N LEU A 67 -14.87 4.21 -25.82
CA LEU A 67 -14.98 5.55 -25.25
C LEU A 67 -16.36 6.11 -25.62
N THR A 68 -17.17 6.43 -24.62
CA THR A 68 -18.55 6.89 -24.77
C THR A 68 -18.70 8.32 -24.27
N ILE A 69 -19.31 9.19 -25.07
CA ILE A 69 -19.59 10.58 -24.75
C ILE A 69 -21.10 10.79 -24.74
N VAL A 70 -21.61 11.39 -23.68
CA VAL A 70 -23.00 11.83 -23.57
C VAL A 70 -23.08 13.32 -23.36
N TRP A 71 -24.13 13.90 -23.93
CA TRP A 71 -24.33 15.34 -23.97
C TRP A 71 -25.46 15.75 -23.00
N PRO A 72 -25.42 17.00 -22.48
CA PRO A 72 -26.53 17.61 -21.78
C PRO A 72 -27.82 17.50 -22.58
N LYS A 73 -28.94 17.24 -21.90
CA LYS A 73 -30.25 17.09 -22.57
C LYS A 73 -30.65 18.33 -23.38
N THR A 74 -30.15 19.51 -22.98
CA THR A 74 -30.39 20.79 -23.66
C THR A 74 -29.84 20.86 -25.09
N LEU A 75 -28.80 20.08 -25.41
CA LEU A 75 -28.19 20.06 -26.75
C LEU A 75 -28.93 19.16 -27.74
N ASN A 76 -29.85 18.30 -27.26
CA ASN A 76 -30.59 17.33 -28.07
C ASN A 76 -29.69 16.47 -29.00
N GLN A 77 -28.45 16.22 -28.57
CA GLN A 77 -27.46 15.44 -29.31
C GLN A 77 -27.49 13.98 -28.86
N ALA A 78 -27.48 13.05 -29.82
CA ALA A 78 -27.39 11.63 -29.50
C ALA A 78 -26.03 11.29 -28.86
N PRO A 79 -25.97 10.38 -27.87
CA PRO A 79 -24.72 9.83 -27.35
C PRO A 79 -23.81 9.29 -28.46
N TRP A 80 -22.50 9.46 -28.30
CA TRP A 80 -21.49 8.96 -29.24
C TRP A 80 -20.69 7.86 -28.58
N ILE A 81 -20.51 6.74 -29.28
CA ILE A 81 -19.74 5.59 -28.81
C ILE A 81 -18.65 5.29 -29.83
N PHE A 82 -17.39 5.40 -29.40
CA PHE A 82 -16.22 5.02 -30.19
C PHE A 82 -15.75 3.63 -29.75
N HIS A 83 -15.81 2.65 -30.65
CA HIS A 83 -15.21 1.33 -30.45
C HIS A 83 -13.72 1.38 -30.78
N VAL A 84 -12.92 1.91 -29.86
CA VAL A 84 -11.53 2.28 -30.12
C VAL A 84 -10.62 1.08 -30.36
N SER A 85 -10.91 -0.09 -29.79
CA SER A 85 -10.11 -1.32 -29.99
C SER A 85 -10.10 -1.84 -31.44
N VAL A 86 -11.08 -1.44 -32.25
CA VAL A 86 -11.17 -1.81 -33.69
C VAL A 86 -10.84 -0.65 -34.62
N MET A 87 -10.51 0.53 -34.08
CA MET A 87 -10.17 1.72 -34.87
C MET A 87 -8.68 1.77 -35.21
N LYS A 88 -8.32 2.61 -36.19
CA LYS A 88 -6.92 2.89 -36.51
C LYS A 88 -6.28 3.69 -35.36
N PRO A 89 -5.07 3.34 -34.90
CA PRO A 89 -4.41 4.02 -33.77
C PRO A 89 -4.36 5.54 -33.89
N ASN A 90 -4.00 6.08 -35.07
CA ASN A 90 -3.95 7.55 -35.29
C ASN A 90 -5.29 8.25 -35.02
N LEU A 91 -6.42 7.62 -35.38
CA LEU A 91 -7.75 8.20 -35.10
C LEU A 91 -8.07 8.10 -33.62
N VAL A 92 -7.68 7.01 -32.95
CA VAL A 92 -7.87 6.86 -31.51
C VAL A 92 -7.09 7.92 -30.74
N HIS A 93 -5.82 8.16 -31.12
CA HIS A 93 -4.99 9.24 -30.59
C HIS A 93 -5.68 10.59 -30.66
N GLU A 94 -6.15 10.95 -31.86
CA GLU A 94 -6.79 12.25 -32.06
C GLU A 94 -8.15 12.35 -31.35
N ILE A 95 -8.92 11.27 -31.23
CA ILE A 95 -10.17 11.23 -30.44
C ILE A 95 -9.87 11.48 -28.96
N VAL A 96 -8.89 10.78 -28.39
CA VAL A 96 -8.52 10.92 -26.97
C VAL A 96 -8.02 12.34 -26.69
N GLU A 97 -7.12 12.86 -27.51
CA GLU A 97 -6.60 14.23 -27.39
C GLU A 97 -7.72 15.27 -27.54
N THR A 98 -8.60 15.12 -28.55
CA THR A 98 -9.73 16.04 -28.77
C THR A 98 -10.67 16.11 -27.58
N ILE A 99 -10.89 15.00 -26.87
CA ILE A 99 -11.80 14.96 -25.72
C ILE A 99 -11.13 15.55 -24.47
N PHE A 100 -9.92 15.10 -24.15
CA PHE A 100 -9.32 15.39 -22.86
C PHE A 100 -8.54 16.71 -22.82
N GLU A 101 -8.02 17.19 -23.95
CA GLU A 101 -7.26 18.45 -23.98
C GLU A 101 -8.12 19.69 -24.25
N ASP A 102 -9.36 19.52 -24.73
CA ASP A 102 -10.28 20.65 -24.95
C ASP A 102 -10.62 21.33 -23.61
N SER A 103 -10.24 22.59 -23.45
CA SER A 103 -10.46 23.35 -22.21
C SER A 103 -11.83 24.02 -22.11
N ALA A 104 -12.64 23.98 -23.17
CA ALA A 104 -13.95 24.62 -23.22
C ALA A 104 -15.04 23.67 -22.68
N ALA A 105 -14.90 22.36 -22.88
CA ALA A 105 -15.81 21.38 -22.31
C ALA A 105 -15.34 20.90 -20.93
N THR A 106 -16.21 20.89 -19.92
CA THR A 106 -15.94 20.16 -18.67
C THR A 106 -16.25 18.67 -18.85
N LYS A 107 -15.26 17.79 -18.66
CA LYS A 107 -15.48 16.33 -18.78
C LYS A 107 -15.82 15.75 -17.41
N ILE A 108 -17.03 15.23 -17.26
CA ILE A 108 -17.49 14.54 -16.05
C ILE A 108 -17.17 13.06 -16.19
N VAL A 109 -16.28 12.58 -15.32
CA VAL A 109 -15.75 11.22 -15.35
C VAL A 109 -15.86 10.54 -13.99
N TYR A 110 -15.52 9.25 -13.93
CA TYR A 110 -15.50 8.48 -12.69
C TYR A 110 -14.25 7.61 -12.64
N ALA A 111 -13.52 7.67 -11.52
CA ALA A 111 -12.34 6.85 -11.25
C ALA A 111 -11.25 7.00 -12.33
N LEU A 112 -10.86 8.25 -12.62
CA LEU A 112 -9.94 8.59 -13.72
C LEU A 112 -8.58 7.85 -13.60
N HIS A 113 -8.12 7.63 -12.37
CA HIS A 113 -6.85 6.95 -12.09
C HIS A 113 -6.75 5.59 -12.80
N ASN A 114 -7.84 4.83 -12.88
CA ASN A 114 -7.89 3.52 -13.54
C ASN A 114 -7.73 3.58 -15.07
N ALA A 115 -7.95 4.75 -15.67
CA ALA A 115 -7.91 4.92 -17.12
C ALA A 115 -6.61 5.55 -17.61
N VAL A 116 -5.78 6.10 -16.73
CA VAL A 116 -4.61 6.89 -17.12
C VAL A 116 -3.67 6.10 -18.03
N CYS A 117 -3.28 4.87 -17.65
CA CYS A 117 -2.38 4.07 -18.49
C CYS A 117 -2.95 3.79 -19.88
N ALA A 118 -4.22 3.39 -19.96
CA ALA A 118 -4.85 3.04 -21.21
C ALA A 118 -5.09 4.28 -22.09
N LEU A 119 -5.50 5.41 -21.51
CA LEU A 119 -5.68 6.67 -22.23
C LEU A 119 -4.33 7.23 -22.72
N SER A 120 -3.29 7.21 -21.88
CA SER A 120 -1.95 7.63 -22.26
C SER A 120 -1.33 6.75 -23.35
N ALA A 121 -1.52 5.43 -23.29
CA ALA A 121 -1.08 4.52 -24.36
C ALA A 121 -1.82 4.77 -25.68
N ASN A 122 -3.01 5.35 -25.61
CA ASN A 122 -3.84 5.73 -26.74
C ASN A 122 -3.74 7.22 -27.07
N ALA A 123 -2.71 7.95 -26.63
CA ALA A 123 -2.39 9.32 -27.06
C ALA A 123 -1.12 9.35 -27.93
N SER A 124 -1.01 10.30 -28.86
CA SER A 124 0.17 10.44 -29.72
C SER A 124 1.31 11.17 -29.02
N THR A 125 0.96 12.02 -28.06
CA THR A 125 1.88 12.77 -27.19
C THR A 125 1.50 12.61 -25.72
N GLN A 126 2.25 13.24 -24.82
CA GLN A 126 1.92 13.22 -23.40
C GLN A 126 0.60 13.98 -23.17
N LEU A 127 -0.49 13.23 -23.02
CA LEU A 127 -1.83 13.77 -22.81
C LEU A 127 -1.88 14.63 -21.53
N THR A 128 -2.37 15.86 -21.68
CA THR A 128 -2.61 16.79 -20.57
C THR A 128 -4.09 17.10 -20.42
N PRO A 129 -4.83 16.33 -19.59
CA PRO A 129 -6.26 16.58 -19.42
C PRO A 129 -6.52 17.97 -18.83
N SER A 130 -7.39 18.71 -19.51
CA SER A 130 -7.87 20.03 -19.11
C SER A 130 -9.31 19.92 -18.65
N ASP A 131 -9.75 20.73 -17.68
CA ASP A 131 -11.13 20.80 -17.19
C ASP A 131 -11.88 19.45 -17.07
N VAL A 132 -11.28 18.51 -16.32
CA VAL A 132 -11.86 17.19 -16.02
C VAL A 132 -12.30 17.15 -14.57
N LEU A 133 -13.53 16.70 -14.30
CA LEU A 133 -14.08 16.51 -12.97
C LEU A 133 -14.31 15.02 -12.70
N ASP A 134 -13.54 14.44 -11.78
CA ASP A 134 -13.71 13.07 -11.31
C ASP A 134 -14.74 13.01 -10.16
N LEU A 135 -15.85 12.31 -10.40
CA LEU A 135 -16.93 12.13 -9.41
C LEU A 135 -16.48 11.37 -8.15
N GLU A 136 -15.51 10.48 -8.27
CA GLU A 136 -14.96 9.78 -7.11
C GLU A 136 -14.22 10.76 -6.20
N LEU A 137 -13.30 11.57 -6.74
CA LEU A 137 -12.63 12.64 -5.98
C LEU A 137 -13.62 13.60 -5.34
N PHE A 138 -14.64 13.99 -6.10
CA PHE A 138 -15.69 14.87 -5.59
C PHE A 138 -16.32 14.29 -4.32
N TYR A 139 -16.73 13.03 -4.37
CA TYR A 139 -17.40 12.37 -3.25
C TYR A 139 -16.46 12.20 -2.05
N GLU A 140 -15.24 11.71 -2.28
CA GLU A 140 -14.20 11.52 -1.25
C GLU A 140 -13.73 12.86 -0.63
N HIS A 141 -13.96 13.98 -1.30
CA HIS A 141 -13.58 15.29 -0.78
C HIS A 141 -14.72 16.02 -0.09
N HIS A 142 -15.88 16.12 -0.74
CA HIS A 142 -16.97 17.02 -0.30
C HIS A 142 -18.13 16.30 0.38
N VAL A 143 -18.33 15.01 0.12
CA VAL A 143 -19.49 14.27 0.62
C VAL A 143 -19.12 13.42 1.82
N ASN A 144 -18.12 12.56 1.68
CA ASN A 144 -17.68 11.70 2.77
C ASN A 144 -16.16 11.44 2.72
N PRO A 145 -15.37 12.25 3.46
CA PRO A 145 -13.92 12.07 3.56
C PRO A 145 -13.43 10.78 4.21
N SER A 146 -14.32 10.01 4.85
CA SER A 146 -13.99 8.70 5.43
C SER A 146 -14.13 7.55 4.44
N VAL A 147 -14.79 7.76 3.29
CA VAL A 147 -14.92 6.75 2.25
C VAL A 147 -13.73 6.87 1.31
N ARG A 148 -13.15 5.71 1.01
CA ARG A 148 -12.22 5.50 -0.08
C ARG A 148 -12.89 4.56 -1.07
N ASP A 149 -12.57 4.65 -2.36
CA ASP A 149 -13.16 3.79 -3.37
C ASP A 149 -14.67 3.99 -3.51
N ALA A 150 -15.13 5.24 -3.45
CA ALA A 150 -16.57 5.50 -3.57
C ALA A 150 -17.08 4.91 -4.90
N SER A 151 -17.93 3.87 -4.81
CA SER A 151 -18.50 3.27 -6.02
C SER A 151 -19.40 4.27 -6.73
N ILE A 152 -19.52 4.19 -8.06
CA ILE A 152 -20.46 5.06 -8.78
C ILE A 152 -21.90 4.90 -8.27
N LEU A 153 -22.27 3.71 -7.77
CA LEU A 153 -23.59 3.45 -7.19
C LEU A 153 -23.78 4.23 -5.89
N THR A 154 -22.77 4.24 -5.01
CA THR A 154 -22.75 5.02 -3.78
C THR A 154 -22.89 6.52 -4.07
N ILE A 155 -22.16 7.00 -5.07
CA ILE A 155 -22.23 8.41 -5.52
C ILE A 155 -23.63 8.72 -6.07
N ALA A 156 -24.17 7.86 -6.92
CA ALA A 156 -25.48 8.04 -7.53
C ALA A 156 -26.62 8.00 -6.50
N GLN A 157 -26.54 7.14 -5.48
CA GLN A 157 -27.49 7.11 -4.36
C GLN A 157 -27.55 8.45 -3.63
N HIS A 158 -26.40 9.13 -3.51
CA HIS A 158 -26.32 10.44 -2.87
C HIS A 158 -26.85 11.56 -3.78
N CYS A 159 -26.48 11.54 -5.06
CA CYS A 159 -26.78 12.64 -5.99
C CYS A 159 -28.16 12.56 -6.64
N VAL A 160 -28.68 11.36 -6.93
CA VAL A 160 -29.85 11.16 -7.79
C VAL A 160 -31.00 10.46 -7.04
N LYS A 161 -32.03 11.24 -6.69
CA LYS A 161 -33.22 10.74 -5.98
C LYS A 161 -34.04 9.78 -6.85
N GLY A 162 -34.43 8.62 -6.30
CA GLY A 162 -35.39 7.71 -6.95
C GLY A 162 -34.79 6.78 -8.03
N THR A 163 -33.47 6.66 -8.11
CA THR A 163 -32.83 5.73 -9.05
C THR A 163 -33.07 4.29 -8.65
N ASN A 164 -33.67 3.46 -9.52
CA ASN A 164 -33.78 2.01 -9.29
C ASN A 164 -32.42 1.34 -9.55
N LEU A 165 -31.56 1.35 -8.51
CA LEU A 165 -30.17 0.87 -8.58
C LEU A 165 -30.03 -0.65 -8.66
N LEU A 166 -31.06 -1.40 -8.22
CA LEU A 166 -31.08 -2.88 -8.25
C LEU A 166 -30.96 -3.43 -9.68
N PHE A 167 -31.51 -2.72 -10.67
CA PHE A 167 -31.38 -3.10 -12.08
C PHE A 167 -29.94 -2.93 -12.61
N LYS A 168 -29.23 -1.89 -12.13
CA LYS A 168 -27.86 -1.58 -12.56
C LYS A 168 -26.86 -2.59 -11.99
N GLU A 169 -27.00 -2.97 -10.72
CA GLU A 169 -26.18 -4.02 -10.10
C GLU A 169 -26.30 -5.36 -10.83
N ALA A 170 -27.53 -5.76 -11.17
CA ALA A 170 -27.79 -7.00 -11.91
C ALA A 170 -27.20 -6.97 -13.33
N LEU A 171 -27.22 -5.81 -14.00
CA LEU A 171 -26.64 -5.64 -15.33
C LEU A 171 -25.11 -5.69 -15.29
N THR A 172 -24.47 -4.98 -14.35
CA THR A 172 -23.00 -5.02 -14.16
C THR A 172 -22.52 -6.44 -13.87
N GLN A 173 -23.15 -7.15 -12.92
CA GLN A 173 -22.80 -8.54 -12.62
C GLN A 173 -22.99 -9.49 -13.81
N HIS A 174 -23.98 -9.24 -14.65
CA HIS A 174 -24.23 -10.06 -15.83
C HIS A 174 -23.21 -9.80 -16.96
N LEU A 175 -22.76 -8.55 -17.12
CA LEU A 175 -21.76 -8.18 -18.13
C LEU A 175 -20.34 -8.58 -17.71
N GLU A 176 -20.06 -8.67 -16.42
CA GLU A 176 -18.80 -9.23 -15.89
C GLU A 176 -18.67 -10.75 -16.13
N ARG A 177 -19.79 -11.46 -16.34
CA ARG A 177 -19.80 -12.91 -16.61
C ARG A 177 -19.48 -13.28 -18.07
N ASP A 178 -19.68 -12.38 -19.02
CA ASP A 178 -19.35 -12.58 -20.44
C ASP A 178 -18.21 -11.62 -20.84
N ARG A 179 -17.03 -11.78 -20.21
CA ARG A 179 -15.86 -10.91 -20.45
C ARG A 179 -15.44 -10.87 -21.92
N ASP A 180 -15.61 -11.98 -22.63
CA ASP A 180 -15.26 -12.11 -24.05
C ASP A 180 -16.23 -11.35 -24.97
N ALA A 181 -17.39 -10.90 -24.47
CA ALA A 181 -18.30 -10.10 -25.28
C ALA A 181 -17.69 -8.77 -25.74
N TRP A 182 -16.71 -8.25 -24.99
CA TRP A 182 -16.02 -6.99 -25.27
C TRP A 182 -14.91 -7.12 -26.32
N THR A 183 -14.51 -8.34 -26.71
CA THR A 183 -13.50 -8.57 -27.76
C THR A 183 -14.10 -8.64 -29.17
N ARG A 184 -15.44 -8.66 -29.27
CA ARG A 184 -16.15 -8.83 -30.54
C ARG A 184 -15.97 -7.58 -31.42
N PRO A 185 -15.74 -7.73 -32.74
CA PRO A 185 -15.59 -6.58 -33.65
C PRO A 185 -16.80 -5.64 -33.68
N LEU A 186 -17.99 -6.19 -33.46
CA LEU A 186 -19.24 -5.46 -33.29
C LEU A 186 -19.85 -5.83 -31.93
N LEU A 187 -20.04 -4.81 -31.09
CA LEU A 187 -20.62 -4.99 -29.77
C LEU A 187 -22.15 -5.07 -29.86
N SER A 188 -22.75 -5.85 -28.97
CA SER A 188 -24.21 -5.96 -28.91
C SER A 188 -24.85 -4.65 -28.45
N HIS A 189 -26.10 -4.39 -28.86
CA HIS A 189 -26.88 -3.24 -28.37
C HIS A 189 -26.96 -3.17 -26.83
N LYS A 190 -26.95 -4.32 -26.15
CA LYS A 190 -26.97 -4.39 -24.69
C LYS A 190 -25.70 -3.77 -24.08
N LEU A 191 -24.52 -4.08 -24.65
CA LEU A 191 -23.23 -3.51 -24.21
C LEU A 191 -23.15 -2.02 -24.51
N LEU A 192 -23.59 -1.61 -25.71
CA LEU A 192 -23.58 -0.20 -26.13
C LEU A 192 -24.53 0.65 -25.29
N ASN A 193 -25.72 0.15 -24.96
CA ASN A 193 -26.63 0.83 -24.05
C ASN A 193 -26.03 0.94 -22.64
N TYR A 194 -25.35 -0.11 -22.16
CA TYR A 194 -24.69 -0.08 -20.85
C TYR A 194 -23.67 1.06 -20.76
N THR A 195 -22.78 1.22 -21.75
CA THR A 195 -21.77 2.30 -21.71
C THR A 195 -22.40 3.70 -21.73
N VAL A 196 -23.50 3.86 -22.49
CA VAL A 196 -24.29 5.10 -22.53
C VAL A 196 -24.98 5.38 -21.18
N GLU A 197 -25.60 4.36 -20.57
CA GLU A 197 -26.26 4.49 -19.28
C GLU A 197 -25.28 4.85 -18.14
N CYS A 198 -24.06 4.31 -18.18
CA CYS A 198 -22.98 4.69 -17.27
C CYS A 198 -22.62 6.17 -17.44
N ALA A 199 -22.33 6.61 -18.67
CA ALA A 199 -21.97 8.00 -18.94
C ALA A 199 -23.12 8.97 -18.57
N GLN A 200 -24.37 8.60 -18.85
CA GLN A 200 -25.56 9.38 -18.47
C GLN A 200 -25.73 9.49 -16.95
N LEU A 201 -25.37 8.44 -16.21
CA LEU A 201 -25.37 8.48 -14.76
C LEU A 201 -24.36 9.51 -14.23
N TYR A 202 -23.16 9.58 -14.83
CA TYR A 202 -22.14 10.54 -14.43
C TYR A 202 -22.65 11.98 -14.61
N LEU A 203 -23.23 12.24 -15.78
CA LEU A 203 -23.82 13.54 -16.11
C LEU A 203 -24.97 13.91 -15.16
N ALA A 204 -25.86 12.95 -14.86
CA ALA A 204 -26.97 13.17 -13.94
C ALA A 204 -26.50 13.49 -12.51
N CYS A 205 -25.45 12.82 -12.03
CA CYS A 205 -24.84 13.12 -10.73
C CYS A 205 -24.31 14.57 -10.69
N TYR A 206 -23.65 15.02 -11.76
CA TYR A 206 -23.16 16.38 -11.86
C TYR A 206 -24.29 17.41 -11.92
N GLU A 207 -25.27 17.24 -12.81
CA GLU A 207 -26.39 18.18 -13.01
C GLU A 207 -27.25 18.35 -11.74
N GLN A 208 -27.61 17.23 -11.09
CA GLN A 208 -28.54 17.26 -9.96
C GLN A 208 -27.91 17.70 -8.64
N PHE A 209 -26.59 17.61 -8.53
CA PHE A 209 -25.90 17.86 -7.25
C PHE A 209 -24.78 18.88 -7.36
N ILE A 210 -23.83 18.68 -8.26
CA ILE A 210 -22.60 19.46 -8.29
C ILE A 210 -22.83 20.83 -8.92
N GLN A 211 -23.49 20.86 -10.09
CA GLN A 211 -23.67 22.05 -10.91
C GLN A 211 -24.38 23.19 -10.17
N SER A 212 -25.37 22.87 -9.33
CA SER A 212 -26.17 23.86 -8.62
C SER A 212 -25.66 24.21 -7.23
N LYS A 213 -24.87 23.33 -6.61
CA LYS A 213 -24.43 23.52 -5.21
C LYS A 213 -23.04 24.14 -5.07
N TYR A 214 -22.18 24.00 -6.08
CA TYR A 214 -20.78 24.43 -5.99
C TYR A 214 -20.49 25.55 -6.98
N ASN A 215 -19.75 26.56 -6.51
CA ASN A 215 -19.37 27.73 -7.29
C ASN A 215 -18.20 27.43 -8.26
N ASN A 216 -17.82 28.42 -9.07
CA ASN A 216 -16.74 28.26 -10.06
C ASN A 216 -15.38 27.95 -9.43
N ALA A 217 -15.06 28.52 -8.26
CA ALA A 217 -13.79 28.28 -7.59
C ALA A 217 -13.71 26.85 -7.02
N GLU A 218 -14.79 26.37 -6.39
CA GLU A 218 -14.86 24.99 -5.88
C GLU A 218 -14.77 23.96 -7.02
N ARG A 219 -15.41 24.25 -8.16
CA ARG A 219 -15.29 23.41 -9.37
C ARG A 219 -13.87 23.44 -9.95
N ALA A 220 -13.22 24.60 -10.00
CA ALA A 220 -11.84 24.72 -10.44
C ALA A 220 -10.88 23.95 -9.52
N GLU A 221 -11.12 23.96 -8.22
CA GLU A 221 -10.35 23.16 -7.24
C GLU A 221 -10.48 21.66 -7.52
N LEU A 222 -11.70 21.17 -7.73
CA LEU A 222 -11.98 19.78 -8.11
C LEU A 222 -11.29 19.36 -9.41
N CYS A 223 -11.33 20.22 -10.43
CA CYS A 223 -10.60 19.99 -11.67
C CYS A 223 -9.08 19.94 -11.41
N GLY A 224 -8.55 20.85 -10.59
CA GLY A 224 -7.15 20.84 -10.18
C GLY A 224 -6.75 19.58 -9.40
N MET A 225 -7.62 19.05 -8.54
CA MET A 225 -7.41 17.75 -7.88
C MET A 225 -7.38 16.61 -8.89
N THR A 226 -8.29 16.63 -9.88
CA THR A 226 -8.35 15.63 -10.95
C THR A 226 -7.09 15.65 -11.82
N THR A 227 -6.55 16.83 -12.14
CA THR A 227 -5.26 16.98 -12.83
C THR A 227 -4.10 16.40 -12.01
N ARG A 228 -4.07 16.63 -10.70
CA ARG A 228 -3.06 15.99 -9.82
C ARG A 228 -3.22 14.47 -9.80
N ARG A 229 -4.46 13.96 -9.79
CA ARG A 229 -4.73 12.52 -9.80
C ARG A 229 -4.23 11.89 -11.08
N TRP A 230 -4.42 12.56 -12.21
CA TRP A 230 -3.85 12.15 -13.49
C TRP A 230 -2.33 12.02 -13.42
N GLN A 231 -1.64 13.08 -12.98
CA GLN A 231 -0.17 13.08 -12.83
C GLN A 231 0.28 11.95 -11.90
N TYR A 232 -0.42 11.78 -10.79
CA TYR A 232 -0.03 10.80 -9.79
C TYR A 232 -0.24 9.36 -10.25
N ALA A 233 -1.35 9.08 -10.92
CA ALA A 233 -1.67 7.80 -11.52
C ALA A 233 -0.74 7.46 -12.69
N PHE A 234 -0.26 8.45 -13.44
CA PHE A 234 0.71 8.23 -14.51
C PHE A 234 2.01 7.63 -13.96
N ASP A 235 2.55 8.20 -12.89
CA ASP A 235 3.80 7.73 -12.24
C ASP A 235 3.66 6.32 -11.62
N THR A 236 2.45 5.94 -11.26
CA THR A 236 2.13 4.77 -10.43
C THR A 236 1.38 3.69 -11.20
N GLN A 237 1.26 3.84 -12.52
CA GLN A 237 0.54 2.92 -13.39
C GLN A 237 -0.93 2.70 -12.99
N GLY A 238 -1.60 3.77 -12.59
CA GLY A 238 -3.01 3.77 -12.20
C GLY A 238 -3.25 3.55 -10.71
N GLU A 239 -2.23 3.14 -9.95
CA GLU A 239 -2.36 2.89 -8.51
C GLU A 239 -2.56 4.19 -7.73
N ARG A 240 -3.55 4.20 -6.83
CA ARG A 240 -3.81 5.41 -6.03
C ARG A 240 -2.77 5.63 -4.97
N ARG A 241 -2.64 6.91 -4.62
CA ARG A 241 -1.85 7.36 -3.48
C ARG A 241 -2.75 8.02 -2.45
N ILE A 242 -2.49 7.69 -1.20
CA ILE A 242 -3.16 8.28 -0.05
C ILE A 242 -2.17 9.01 0.85
N TRP A 243 -2.74 9.77 1.76
CA TRP A 243 -2.07 10.29 2.94
C TRP A 243 -3.02 10.32 4.14
N PHE A 244 -2.48 10.65 5.31
CA PHE A 244 -3.20 10.68 6.57
C PHE A 244 -3.45 12.13 6.99
N ASP A 245 -4.72 12.50 7.09
CA ASP A 245 -5.15 13.86 7.40
C ASP A 245 -4.97 14.15 8.90
N GLU A 246 -4.00 14.99 9.25
CA GLU A 246 -3.67 15.28 10.65
C GLU A 246 -4.82 15.96 11.40
N GLU A 247 -5.59 16.79 10.71
CA GLU A 247 -6.71 17.55 11.30
C GLU A 247 -7.94 16.67 11.55
N ASN A 248 -8.02 15.53 10.86
CA ASN A 248 -9.13 14.60 10.91
C ASN A 248 -8.71 13.23 11.46
N ASP A 249 -8.00 13.22 12.59
CA ASP A 249 -7.63 12.00 13.33
C ASP A 249 -6.87 10.97 12.47
N ARG A 250 -5.95 11.45 11.62
CA ARG A 250 -5.12 10.64 10.72
C ARG A 250 -5.92 9.75 9.77
N ARG A 251 -7.16 10.13 9.45
CA ARG A 251 -7.96 9.41 8.45
C ARG A 251 -7.27 9.43 7.09
N THR A 252 -7.34 8.30 6.41
CA THR A 252 -6.77 8.13 5.07
C THR A 252 -7.56 8.94 4.04
N ARG A 253 -6.88 9.76 3.23
CA ARG A 253 -7.45 10.53 2.12
C ARG A 253 -6.64 10.37 0.85
N SER A 254 -7.29 10.50 -0.31
CA SER A 254 -6.63 10.64 -1.60
C SER A 254 -5.62 11.79 -1.56
N LEU A 255 -4.40 11.56 -2.04
CA LEU A 255 -3.27 12.50 -1.89
C LEU A 255 -3.56 13.88 -2.51
N GLU A 256 -4.33 13.89 -3.59
CA GLU A 256 -4.71 15.08 -4.36
C GLU A 256 -5.60 16.04 -3.57
N CYS A 257 -6.28 15.53 -2.54
CA CYS A 257 -7.13 16.28 -1.63
C CYS A 257 -6.36 17.18 -0.66
N LEU A 258 -5.04 17.01 -0.54
CA LEU A 258 -4.21 17.81 0.38
C LEU A 258 -3.83 19.19 -0.18
N GLY A 259 -4.12 19.46 -1.46
CA GLY A 259 -3.83 20.73 -2.12
C GLY A 259 -2.78 20.60 -3.21
N THR A 260 -2.04 21.67 -3.47
CA THR A 260 -1.05 21.75 -4.56
C THR A 260 0.14 20.81 -4.35
N VAL A 261 0.89 20.55 -5.42
CA VAL A 261 2.11 19.72 -5.37
C VAL A 261 3.10 20.24 -4.33
N ASP A 262 3.30 21.56 -4.24
CA ASP A 262 4.17 22.18 -3.23
C ASP A 262 3.68 21.90 -1.80
N ARG A 263 2.38 22.02 -1.56
CA ARG A 263 1.78 21.69 -0.26
C ARG A 263 1.95 20.21 0.06
N VAL A 264 1.80 19.33 -0.91
CA VAL A 264 2.09 17.88 -0.74
C VAL A 264 3.55 17.66 -0.36
N HIS A 265 4.51 18.32 -0.99
CA HIS A 265 5.93 18.17 -0.63
C HIS A 265 6.26 18.68 0.78
N GLN A 266 5.50 19.65 1.28
CA GLN A 266 5.65 20.19 2.65
C GLN A 266 5.00 19.27 3.69
N VAL A 267 3.81 18.73 3.41
CA VAL A 267 3.00 17.95 4.37
C VAL A 267 3.34 16.46 4.35
N VAL A 268 3.86 15.96 3.23
CA VAL A 268 4.19 14.54 3.03
C VAL A 268 5.71 14.39 2.99
N PRO A 269 6.35 13.99 4.11
CA PRO A 269 7.80 13.89 4.17
C PRO A 269 8.32 12.72 3.33
N ALA A 270 9.54 12.89 2.82
CA ALA A 270 10.28 11.84 2.12
C ALA A 270 10.70 10.74 3.08
N LEU A 271 10.89 9.53 2.58
CA LEU A 271 11.83 8.61 3.23
C LEU A 271 13.23 9.23 3.23
N GLN A 272 13.89 9.25 4.39
CA GLN A 272 15.25 9.78 4.52
C GLN A 272 16.16 8.75 5.16
N LEU A 273 17.15 8.29 4.41
CA LEU A 273 18.19 7.41 4.92
C LEU A 273 19.25 8.25 5.63
N GLN A 274 19.44 8.02 6.93
CA GLN A 274 20.46 8.66 7.74
C GLN A 274 21.54 7.65 8.14
N CYS A 275 22.80 8.09 8.06
CA CYS A 275 23.97 7.29 8.37
C CYS A 275 25.12 8.19 8.85
N GLU A 276 25.55 8.00 10.09
CA GLU A 276 26.64 8.75 10.75
C GLU A 276 28.02 8.11 10.48
N LEU A 277 28.33 7.91 9.19
CA LEU A 277 29.46 7.07 8.76
C LEU A 277 30.84 7.59 9.21
N ALA A 278 30.96 8.90 9.45
CA ALA A 278 32.21 9.53 9.87
C ALA A 278 32.77 8.91 11.16
N SER A 279 31.91 8.58 12.12
CA SER A 279 32.30 7.97 13.40
C SER A 279 32.93 6.59 13.22
N LEU A 280 32.37 5.77 12.31
CA LEU A 280 32.92 4.47 11.96
C LEU A 280 34.26 4.58 11.24
N LEU A 281 34.33 5.47 10.26
CA LEU A 281 35.57 5.68 9.48
C LEU A 281 36.70 6.22 10.36
N ALA A 282 36.38 6.98 11.41
CA ALA A 282 37.34 7.48 12.38
C ALA A 282 38.07 6.34 13.13
N LEU A 283 37.43 5.18 13.33
CA LEU A 283 38.06 4.00 13.93
C LEU A 283 39.06 3.31 13.01
N LEU A 284 38.89 3.46 11.69
CA LEU A 284 39.72 2.76 10.72
C LEU A 284 41.04 3.50 10.48
N PRO A 285 42.16 2.76 10.32
CA PRO A 285 43.41 3.31 9.80
C PRO A 285 43.20 4.11 8.50
N SER A 286 43.99 5.16 8.30
CA SER A 286 43.88 6.05 7.12
C SER A 286 43.94 5.28 5.81
N ARG A 287 44.85 4.29 5.71
CA ARG A 287 44.99 3.45 4.52
C ARG A 287 43.70 2.72 4.09
N PHE A 288 42.84 2.34 5.04
CA PHE A 288 41.55 1.73 4.75
C PHE A 288 40.49 2.78 4.43
N ARG A 289 40.49 3.87 5.21
CA ARG A 289 39.56 4.99 5.03
C ARG A 289 39.66 5.59 3.64
N ASP A 290 40.87 5.86 3.16
CA ASP A 290 41.11 6.51 1.87
C ASP A 290 40.54 5.67 0.72
N VAL A 291 40.77 4.35 0.76
CA VAL A 291 40.22 3.41 -0.24
C VAL A 291 38.70 3.36 -0.17
N ILE A 292 38.11 3.31 1.03
CA ILE A 292 36.64 3.32 1.19
C ILE A 292 36.04 4.60 0.61
N THR A 293 36.64 5.76 0.88
CA THR A 293 36.13 7.06 0.37
C THR A 293 36.28 7.21 -1.14
N GLY A 294 37.15 6.43 -1.77
CA GLY A 294 37.29 6.35 -3.22
C GLY A 294 36.25 5.45 -3.91
N ILE A 295 35.45 4.68 -3.15
CA ILE A 295 34.39 3.84 -3.72
C ILE A 295 33.22 4.75 -4.12
N ASP A 296 32.74 4.56 -5.35
CA ASP A 296 31.56 5.28 -5.83
C ASP A 296 30.33 5.00 -4.96
N ASP A 297 29.67 6.08 -4.54
CA ASP A 297 28.50 6.07 -3.65
C ASP A 297 28.70 5.24 -2.34
N TYR A 298 29.91 5.26 -1.77
CA TYR A 298 30.21 4.48 -0.56
C TYR A 298 29.28 4.78 0.62
N GLN A 299 28.75 6.00 0.72
CA GLN A 299 27.83 6.42 1.79
C GLN A 299 26.55 5.58 1.82
N HIS A 300 26.03 5.22 0.64
CA HIS A 300 24.82 4.39 0.52
C HIS A 300 25.14 2.91 0.31
N ARG A 301 26.29 2.58 -0.29
CA ARG A 301 26.64 1.20 -0.65
C ARG A 301 27.41 0.42 0.40
N LEU A 302 28.21 1.07 1.24
CA LEU A 302 29.05 0.37 2.22
C LEU A 302 28.20 -0.38 3.26
N VAL A 303 28.33 -1.70 3.34
CA VAL A 303 27.56 -2.54 4.27
C VAL A 303 28.41 -2.97 5.45
N ASP A 304 29.50 -3.67 5.17
CA ASP A 304 30.40 -4.25 6.18
C ASP A 304 31.86 -3.93 5.82
N VAL A 305 32.69 -3.67 6.82
CA VAL A 305 34.15 -3.65 6.73
C VAL A 305 34.69 -4.87 7.47
N CYS A 306 35.42 -5.75 6.78
CA CYS A 306 35.92 -7.00 7.31
C CYS A 306 37.45 -6.96 7.41
N LEU A 307 37.96 -7.17 8.62
CA LEU A 307 39.38 -7.11 8.96
C LEU A 307 39.76 -8.41 9.68
N ASP A 308 40.63 -9.23 9.09
CA ASP A 308 41.08 -10.50 9.68
C ASP A 308 42.61 -10.54 9.64
N VAL A 309 43.28 -10.86 10.76
CA VAL A 309 44.76 -10.99 10.80
C VAL A 309 45.27 -11.89 9.67
N GLY A 310 46.28 -11.42 8.95
CA GLY A 310 46.92 -12.17 7.87
C GLY A 310 46.09 -12.27 6.60
N ARG A 311 45.00 -11.50 6.46
CA ARG A 311 44.18 -11.43 5.24
C ARG A 311 44.15 -10.02 4.68
N ILE A 312 43.79 -9.96 3.40
CA ILE A 312 43.49 -8.69 2.72
C ILE A 312 42.18 -8.14 3.30
N PRO A 313 42.18 -6.93 3.87
CA PRO A 313 40.96 -6.29 4.36
C PRO A 313 40.02 -6.00 3.19
N CYS A 314 38.72 -6.14 3.41
CA CYS A 314 37.74 -5.91 2.36
C CYS A 314 36.47 -5.27 2.90
N VAL A 315 35.73 -4.62 2.00
CA VAL A 315 34.39 -4.15 2.28
C VAL A 315 33.37 -4.89 1.44
N TYR A 316 32.17 -5.01 1.98
CA TYR A 316 31.00 -5.47 1.28
C TYR A 316 30.16 -4.26 0.84
N THR A 317 29.87 -4.14 -0.45
CA THR A 317 29.08 -3.03 -1.03
C THR A 317 27.70 -3.46 -1.54
N GLY A 318 27.40 -4.76 -1.44
CA GLY A 318 26.14 -5.34 -1.91
C GLY A 318 26.26 -6.86 -2.11
N PRO A 319 25.15 -7.54 -2.45
CA PRO A 319 25.12 -8.98 -2.72
C PRO A 319 26.27 -9.47 -3.60
N ARG A 320 27.17 -10.28 -3.03
CA ARG A 320 28.38 -10.83 -3.71
C ARG A 320 29.36 -9.78 -4.24
N GLU A 321 29.27 -8.55 -3.75
CA GLU A 321 30.15 -7.46 -4.15
C GLU A 321 31.15 -7.15 -3.04
N ARG A 322 32.44 -7.35 -3.33
CA ARG A 322 33.53 -7.09 -2.39
C ARG A 322 34.60 -6.22 -3.04
N VAL A 323 35.06 -5.22 -2.30
CA VAL A 323 36.18 -4.36 -2.70
C VAL A 323 37.31 -4.57 -1.70
N ALA A 324 38.50 -4.89 -2.20
CA ALA A 324 39.69 -5.02 -1.37
C ALA A 324 40.18 -3.61 -0.95
N LEU A 325 40.56 -3.45 0.32
CA LEU A 325 41.01 -2.18 0.89
C LEU A 325 42.52 -1.97 0.77
N VAL A 326 43.08 -2.39 -0.36
CA VAL A 326 44.51 -2.36 -0.64
C VAL A 326 44.74 -1.90 -2.08
N SER A 327 45.81 -1.15 -2.31
CA SER A 327 46.21 -0.80 -3.67
C SER A 327 46.65 -2.06 -4.43
N ALA A 328 46.52 -2.06 -5.77
CA ALA A 328 46.95 -3.19 -6.60
C ALA A 328 48.46 -3.51 -6.48
N GLU A 329 49.25 -2.52 -6.06
CA GLU A 329 50.70 -2.63 -5.84
C GLU A 329 51.02 -3.31 -4.50
N ASP A 330 50.25 -3.00 -3.45
CA ASP A 330 50.43 -3.58 -2.11
C ASP A 330 50.00 -5.05 -2.00
N VAL A 331 49.10 -5.50 -2.89
CA VAL A 331 48.70 -6.93 -2.98
C VAL A 331 49.90 -7.83 -3.28
N LYS A 332 50.91 -7.33 -4.01
CA LYS A 332 52.05 -8.13 -4.48
C LYS A 332 53.15 -8.34 -3.43
N VAL A 333 53.13 -7.62 -2.30
CA VAL A 333 54.27 -7.53 -1.37
C VAL A 333 53.92 -7.93 0.08
N GLU A 334 52.79 -8.62 0.32
CA GLU A 334 52.25 -8.96 1.67
C GLU A 334 52.05 -7.76 2.63
N LYS A 335 52.41 -6.53 2.25
CA LYS A 335 52.16 -5.29 2.99
C LYS A 335 50.68 -4.89 3.07
N GLY A 336 49.83 -5.52 2.25
CA GLY A 336 48.38 -5.32 2.25
C GLY A 336 47.60 -6.13 3.29
N LEU A 337 48.25 -7.01 4.05
CA LEU A 337 47.56 -7.83 5.06
C LEU A 337 47.26 -7.02 6.32
N VAL A 338 46.17 -7.37 7.01
CA VAL A 338 45.85 -6.83 8.34
C VAL A 338 46.83 -7.42 9.37
N SER A 339 47.50 -6.56 10.13
CA SER A 339 48.39 -6.98 11.22
C SER A 339 47.66 -7.08 12.57
N MET A 340 48.27 -7.77 13.52
CA MET A 340 47.73 -7.87 14.88
C MET A 340 47.80 -6.52 15.61
N GLU A 341 48.84 -5.73 15.34
CA GLU A 341 49.01 -4.38 15.90
C GLU A 341 47.89 -3.45 15.45
N GLU A 342 47.51 -3.46 14.17
CA GLU A 342 46.43 -2.62 13.64
C GLU A 342 45.07 -2.95 14.28
N LEU A 343 44.77 -4.23 14.41
CA LEU A 343 43.54 -4.66 15.08
C LEU A 343 43.54 -4.28 16.57
N THR A 344 44.70 -4.37 17.23
CA THR A 344 44.85 -3.97 18.63
C THR A 344 44.66 -2.46 18.79
N GLU A 345 45.21 -1.63 17.90
CA GLU A 345 45.04 -0.17 17.93
C GLU A 345 43.58 0.24 17.70
N LEU A 346 42.92 -0.33 16.69
CA LEU A 346 41.49 -0.12 16.43
C LEU A 346 40.66 -0.51 17.66
N PHE A 347 40.94 -1.67 18.23
CA PHE A 347 40.26 -2.16 19.41
C PHE A 347 40.45 -1.26 20.64
N ASN A 348 41.66 -0.77 20.88
CA ASN A 348 41.92 0.20 21.94
C ASN A 348 41.16 1.51 21.69
N THR A 349 41.08 1.98 20.44
CA THR A 349 40.31 3.16 20.04
C THR A 349 38.81 2.97 20.30
N LEU A 350 38.30 1.76 20.12
CA LEU A 350 36.90 1.42 20.42
C LEU A 350 36.59 1.45 21.94
N GLY A 351 37.61 1.34 22.79
CA GLY A 351 37.48 1.33 24.26
C GLY A 351 37.90 0.02 24.91
N GLY A 352 38.49 -0.91 24.16
CA GLY A 352 39.05 -2.16 24.68
C GLY A 352 38.00 -3.16 25.17
N GLU A 353 38.42 -4.10 26.02
CA GLU A 353 37.63 -5.29 26.40
C GLU A 353 36.34 -4.93 27.14
N GLY A 354 36.35 -3.85 27.93
CA GLY A 354 35.17 -3.40 28.67
C GLY A 354 34.02 -2.90 27.79
N LYS A 355 34.26 -2.69 26.49
CA LYS A 355 33.23 -2.31 25.50
C LYS A 355 32.58 -3.49 24.80
N ILE A 356 33.14 -4.69 24.92
CA ILE A 356 32.59 -5.89 24.29
C ILE A 356 31.58 -6.52 25.24
N GLY A 357 30.34 -6.68 24.76
CA GLY A 357 29.30 -7.43 25.45
C GLY A 357 29.54 -8.94 25.38
N ASP A 358 28.79 -9.68 26.19
CA ASP A 358 28.90 -11.15 26.32
C ASP A 358 28.62 -11.90 24.99
N ASP A 359 28.03 -11.23 24.00
CA ASP A 359 27.74 -11.75 22.67
C ASP A 359 28.85 -11.48 21.62
N ASN A 360 30.02 -11.00 22.06
CA ASN A 360 31.14 -10.55 21.22
C ASN A 360 30.78 -9.39 20.28
N ARG A 361 29.89 -8.50 20.72
CA ARG A 361 29.56 -7.28 20.00
C ARG A 361 29.92 -6.04 20.80
N ALA A 362 30.22 -4.99 20.06
CA ALA A 362 30.39 -3.63 20.54
C ALA A 362 29.77 -2.67 19.52
N GLY A 363 29.55 -1.43 19.92
CA GLY A 363 29.17 -0.35 19.04
C GLY A 363 29.94 0.92 19.37
N ILE A 364 29.55 2.00 18.71
CA ILE A 364 30.06 3.35 18.98
C ILE A 364 28.96 4.09 19.73
N ASP A 365 29.32 4.79 20.80
CA ASP A 365 28.35 5.50 21.63
C ASP A 365 27.49 6.45 20.80
N ARG A 366 26.17 6.38 21.00
CA ARG A 366 25.13 7.14 20.29
C ARG A 366 25.00 6.79 18.80
N GLN A 367 25.60 5.70 18.34
CA GLN A 367 25.59 5.29 16.94
C GLN A 367 24.89 3.94 16.74
N LEU A 368 24.48 3.67 15.50
CA LEU A 368 23.85 2.40 15.10
C LEU A 368 24.85 1.37 14.54
N HIS A 369 26.14 1.73 14.48
CA HIS A 369 27.17 0.84 13.97
C HIS A 369 27.37 -0.36 14.89
N ARG A 370 27.61 -1.53 14.29
CA ARG A 370 27.85 -2.77 15.03
C ARG A 370 29.22 -3.33 14.69
N ILE A 371 30.06 -3.51 15.69
CA ILE A 371 31.37 -4.14 15.58
C ILE A 371 31.25 -5.54 16.18
N SER A 372 31.43 -6.57 15.37
CA SER A 372 31.43 -7.97 15.79
C SER A 372 32.86 -8.49 15.85
N VAL A 373 33.20 -9.15 16.94
CA VAL A 373 34.57 -9.57 17.26
C VAL A 373 34.73 -11.08 17.11
N MET A 374 35.83 -11.51 16.49
CA MET A 374 36.21 -12.92 16.37
C MET A 374 37.37 -13.22 17.31
N ARG A 375 37.21 -14.25 18.15
CA ARG A 375 38.19 -14.64 19.17
C ARG A 375 38.75 -16.03 18.93
N SER A 376 40.04 -16.19 19.21
CA SER A 376 40.72 -17.47 19.25
C SER A 376 40.26 -18.29 20.47
N LYS A 377 40.68 -19.55 20.54
CA LYS A 377 40.44 -20.40 21.72
C LYS A 377 41.11 -19.86 23.00
N THR A 378 42.13 -19.01 22.86
CA THR A 378 42.84 -18.33 23.94
C THR A 378 42.31 -16.92 24.22
N GLN A 379 41.12 -16.58 23.67
CA GLN A 379 40.44 -15.29 23.83
C GLN A 379 41.10 -14.09 23.12
N GLU A 380 42.12 -14.32 22.30
CA GLU A 380 42.75 -13.28 21.49
C GLU A 380 41.85 -12.87 20.33
N ILE A 381 41.67 -11.57 20.14
CA ILE A 381 40.89 -11.02 19.03
C ILE A 381 41.72 -11.10 17.75
N TYR A 382 41.24 -11.79 16.72
CA TYR A 382 41.95 -11.93 15.45
C TYR A 382 41.15 -11.43 14.24
N GLY A 383 39.91 -10.97 14.44
CA GLY A 383 39.10 -10.43 13.37
C GLY A 383 37.96 -9.55 13.85
N LEU A 384 37.57 -8.60 13.00
CA LEU A 384 36.49 -7.65 13.21
C LEU A 384 35.61 -7.55 11.97
N THR A 385 34.30 -7.50 12.20
CA THR A 385 33.32 -7.07 11.20
C THR A 385 32.62 -5.81 11.68
N LEU A 386 32.86 -4.69 11.01
CA LEU A 386 32.23 -3.41 11.30
C LEU A 386 31.06 -3.20 10.33
N ARG A 387 29.84 -3.37 10.81
CA ARG A 387 28.60 -3.16 10.06
C ARG A 387 28.14 -1.72 10.14
N VAL A 388 27.86 -1.13 8.99
CA VAL A 388 27.33 0.22 8.87
C VAL A 388 25.87 0.26 9.32
N GLY A 389 25.62 0.88 10.47
CA GLY A 389 24.29 1.16 10.98
C GLY A 389 23.63 2.29 10.22
N ARG A 390 22.34 2.13 9.92
CA ARG A 390 21.53 3.13 9.22
C ARG A 390 20.14 3.19 9.84
N THR A 391 19.54 4.37 9.79
CA THR A 391 18.12 4.55 10.09
C THR A 391 17.40 5.12 8.89
N LEU A 392 16.16 4.69 8.69
CA LEU A 392 15.28 5.21 7.65
C LEU A 392 14.15 5.98 8.34
N MET A 393 14.26 7.29 8.34
CA MET A 393 13.22 8.15 8.89
C MET A 393 12.00 8.12 7.99
N HIS A 394 10.82 8.31 8.58
CA HIS A 394 9.53 8.41 7.90
C HIS A 394 9.03 7.09 7.28
N ALA A 395 9.63 5.95 7.64
CA ALA A 395 9.17 4.61 7.27
C ALA A 395 7.84 4.24 7.95
N SER A 396 7.59 4.75 9.15
CA SER A 396 6.34 4.59 9.89
C SER A 396 5.16 5.31 9.26
N ASN A 397 5.41 6.23 8.31
CA ASN A 397 4.37 7.05 7.71
C ASN A 397 3.28 6.23 7.02
N MET A 398 3.58 5.02 6.56
CA MET A 398 2.56 4.15 5.96
C MET A 398 1.53 3.59 6.95
N LEU A 399 1.71 3.85 8.25
CA LEU A 399 0.93 3.32 9.35
C LEU A 399 0.37 4.42 10.28
N LEU A 400 0.38 5.70 9.91
CA LEU A 400 0.04 6.78 10.86
C LEU A 400 -1.37 6.67 11.44
N ASP A 401 -2.34 6.19 10.68
CA ASP A 401 -3.69 5.86 11.18
C ASP A 401 -3.64 4.76 12.25
N LEU A 402 -2.93 3.66 12.00
CA LEU A 402 -2.76 2.57 12.96
C LEU A 402 -2.02 3.02 14.23
N LEU A 403 -1.03 3.91 14.07
CA LEU A 403 -0.14 4.29 15.15
C LEU A 403 -0.72 5.40 16.03
N LEU A 404 -1.37 6.40 15.43
CA LEU A 404 -1.69 7.67 16.08
C LEU A 404 -3.18 8.06 16.09
N SER A 405 -4.05 7.40 15.33
CA SER A 405 -5.49 7.74 15.37
C SER A 405 -6.13 7.31 16.70
N GLU A 406 -7.15 8.02 17.16
CA GLU A 406 -7.88 7.67 18.39
C GLU A 406 -8.49 6.27 18.33
N GLU A 407 -8.92 5.82 17.15
CA GLU A 407 -9.50 4.48 16.96
C GLU A 407 -8.47 3.35 17.19
N HIS A 408 -7.19 3.59 16.88
CA HIS A 408 -6.19 2.53 16.79
C HIS A 408 -4.95 2.73 17.66
N ARG A 409 -4.73 3.93 18.22
CA ARG A 409 -3.55 4.26 19.04
C ARG A 409 -3.35 3.36 20.26
N GLN A 410 -4.39 2.68 20.75
CA GLN A 410 -4.31 1.75 21.88
C GLN A 410 -4.09 0.28 21.46
N LYS A 411 -4.05 -0.02 20.15
CA LYS A 411 -3.90 -1.38 19.64
C LYS A 411 -2.44 -1.82 19.71
N SER A 412 -2.21 -3.01 20.26
CA SER A 412 -0.91 -3.68 20.21
C SER A 412 -0.64 -4.19 18.79
N VAL A 413 0.56 -3.94 18.28
CA VAL A 413 0.95 -4.24 16.89
C VAL A 413 2.12 -5.22 16.84
N LEU A 414 1.95 -6.33 16.11
CA LEU A 414 3.01 -7.30 15.84
C LEU A 414 3.52 -7.15 14.40
N PHE A 415 4.80 -6.84 14.26
CA PHE A 415 5.49 -6.80 12.98
C PHE A 415 6.04 -8.18 12.62
N LEU A 416 5.61 -8.73 11.49
CA LEU A 416 6.09 -10.01 10.97
C LEU A 416 6.95 -9.79 9.72
N GLY A 417 7.82 -10.76 9.44
CA GLY A 417 8.66 -10.76 8.25
C GLY A 417 9.90 -11.61 8.43
N ARG A 418 10.47 -12.06 7.31
CA ARG A 418 11.71 -12.84 7.29
C ARG A 418 12.92 -12.00 7.76
N PRO A 419 14.05 -12.64 8.12
CA PRO A 419 15.29 -11.91 8.38
C PRO A 419 15.64 -10.97 7.20
N GLY A 420 15.99 -9.72 7.50
CA GLY A 420 16.33 -8.72 6.47
C GLY A 420 15.13 -8.03 5.79
N SER A 421 13.89 -8.29 6.18
CA SER A 421 12.69 -7.61 5.64
C SER A 421 12.52 -6.15 6.08
N GLY A 422 13.35 -5.67 7.01
CA GLY A 422 13.31 -4.29 7.51
C GLY A 422 12.47 -4.07 8.78
N LYS A 423 12.11 -5.12 9.52
CA LYS A 423 11.33 -5.03 10.79
C LYS A 423 11.93 -4.01 11.77
N THR A 424 13.19 -4.19 12.14
CA THR A 424 13.90 -3.30 13.07
C THR A 424 13.97 -1.87 12.55
N THR A 425 14.17 -1.68 11.24
CA THR A 425 14.16 -0.35 10.61
C THR A 425 12.80 0.33 10.78
N LEU A 426 11.71 -0.40 10.54
CA LEU A 426 10.36 0.14 10.69
C LEU A 426 10.02 0.39 12.16
N ILE A 427 10.28 -0.57 13.04
CA ILE A 427 10.01 -0.43 14.49
C ILE A 427 10.76 0.75 15.09
N ARG A 428 12.00 1.00 14.66
CA ARG A 428 12.78 2.15 15.11
C ARG A 428 12.08 3.47 14.78
N ASP A 429 11.60 3.64 13.54
CA ASP A 429 10.88 4.86 13.15
C ASP A 429 9.46 4.91 13.73
N VAL A 430 8.79 3.77 13.93
CA VAL A 430 7.51 3.68 14.66
C VAL A 430 7.68 4.17 16.10
N THR A 431 8.74 3.74 16.76
CA THR A 431 9.08 4.14 18.13
C THR A 431 9.26 5.65 18.24
N ARG A 432 10.01 6.23 17.28
CA ARG A 432 10.18 7.68 17.17
C ARG A 432 8.84 8.38 16.97
N CYS A 433 8.06 7.94 15.97
CA CYS A 433 6.78 8.51 15.61
C CYS A 433 5.80 8.56 16.80
N ILE A 434 5.70 7.47 17.57
CA ILE A 434 4.83 7.41 18.74
C ILE A 434 5.38 8.29 19.87
N SER A 435 6.68 8.21 20.16
CA SER A 435 7.26 8.99 21.27
C SER A 435 7.18 10.51 21.04
N GLU A 436 7.38 10.97 19.81
CA GLU A 436 7.22 12.39 19.43
C GLU A 436 5.76 12.88 19.50
N SER A 437 4.78 11.96 19.55
CA SER A 437 3.38 12.33 19.82
C SER A 437 3.11 12.69 21.30
N GLY A 438 4.13 12.53 22.17
CA GLY A 438 4.05 12.79 23.61
C GLY A 438 3.76 11.56 24.46
N GLU A 439 3.63 10.38 23.85
CA GLU A 439 3.39 9.13 24.55
C GLU A 439 4.64 8.62 25.30
N ASN A 440 4.46 8.09 26.50
CA ASN A 440 5.54 7.50 27.28
C ASN A 440 5.95 6.13 26.72
N VAL A 441 6.92 6.15 25.80
CA VAL A 441 7.45 4.95 25.13
C VAL A 441 8.71 4.44 25.84
N CYS A 442 8.77 3.12 26.09
CA CYS A 442 9.98 2.45 26.57
C CYS A 442 10.35 1.24 25.70
N ILE A 443 11.60 1.20 25.25
CA ILE A 443 12.17 0.13 24.46
C ILE A 443 12.89 -0.87 25.37
N ILE A 444 12.61 -2.15 25.18
CA ILE A 444 13.40 -3.26 25.72
C ILE A 444 14.38 -3.70 24.62
N ASP A 445 15.63 -3.28 24.74
CA ASP A 445 16.62 -3.38 23.67
C ASP A 445 17.71 -4.38 24.04
N THR A 446 17.61 -5.59 23.47
CA THR A 446 18.50 -6.71 23.81
C THR A 446 19.76 -6.75 22.97
N SER A 447 19.74 -6.17 21.77
CA SER A 447 20.87 -6.17 20.85
C SER A 447 21.37 -4.77 20.51
N ASN A 448 20.88 -3.75 21.21
CA ASN A 448 21.12 -2.33 20.93
C ASN A 448 20.78 -1.95 19.48
N GLU A 449 19.85 -2.67 18.85
CA GLU A 449 19.52 -2.48 17.43
C GLU A 449 18.54 -1.33 17.24
N ILE A 450 17.63 -1.08 18.19
CA ILE A 450 16.68 0.03 18.07
C ILE A 450 17.33 1.34 18.51
N GLY A 451 17.88 1.38 19.72
CA GLY A 451 18.41 2.58 20.35
C GLY A 451 19.88 2.88 20.04
N GLY A 452 20.61 2.00 19.35
CA GLY A 452 22.05 2.17 19.13
C GLY A 452 22.88 1.92 20.39
N ASP A 453 24.20 1.97 20.28
CA ASP A 453 25.08 1.60 21.40
C ASP A 453 25.39 2.76 22.37
N GLY A 454 25.91 2.43 23.55
CA GLY A 454 26.29 3.39 24.59
C GLY A 454 25.17 3.72 25.56
N LEU A 455 25.44 4.55 26.60
CA LEU A 455 24.43 4.89 27.62
C LEU A 455 23.33 5.83 27.10
N VAL A 456 23.70 6.73 26.19
CA VAL A 456 22.78 7.68 25.56
C VAL A 456 22.30 7.06 24.25
N PRO A 457 20.99 6.84 24.07
CA PRO A 457 20.47 6.27 22.84
C PRO A 457 20.66 7.22 21.65
N HIS A 458 20.71 6.67 20.45
CA HIS A 458 20.72 7.41 19.20
C HIS A 458 19.46 8.27 19.08
N PRO A 459 19.53 9.52 18.58
CA PRO A 459 18.37 10.40 18.39
C PRO A 459 17.23 9.87 17.50
N CYS A 460 17.43 8.73 16.83
CA CYS A 460 16.49 8.21 15.84
C CYS A 460 15.28 7.53 16.48
N ILE A 461 15.27 7.36 17.81
CA ILE A 461 14.13 6.85 18.57
C ILE A 461 13.26 7.97 19.17
N GLY A 462 13.55 9.23 18.86
CA GLY A 462 12.77 10.37 19.34
C GLY A 462 12.89 10.57 20.85
N TRP A 463 11.74 10.68 21.54
CA TRP A 463 11.67 10.85 22.99
C TRP A 463 11.59 9.53 23.76
N ALA A 464 11.64 8.39 23.06
CA ALA A 464 11.53 7.08 23.68
C ALA A 464 12.68 6.83 24.66
N ARG A 465 12.34 6.20 25.79
CA ARG A 465 13.31 5.70 26.76
C ARG A 465 13.75 4.29 26.38
N ARG A 466 14.87 3.84 26.93
CA ARG A 466 15.39 2.50 26.68
C ARG A 466 15.85 1.82 27.98
N MET A 467 15.52 0.54 28.11
CA MET A 467 16.15 -0.40 29.03
C MET A 467 16.98 -1.40 28.21
N MET A 468 18.28 -1.46 28.48
CA MET A 468 19.17 -2.44 27.86
C MET A 468 19.05 -3.78 28.58
N VAL A 469 19.02 -4.86 27.82
CA VAL A 469 18.99 -6.23 28.37
C VAL A 469 20.38 -6.84 28.27
N ARG A 470 20.89 -7.39 29.38
CA ARG A 470 22.25 -7.96 29.45
C ARG A 470 22.39 -9.23 28.62
N SER A 471 21.39 -10.09 28.66
CA SER A 471 21.38 -11.37 27.97
C SER A 471 19.98 -11.66 27.42
N LEU A 472 19.90 -12.44 26.35
CA LEU A 472 18.61 -12.75 25.73
C LEU A 472 17.64 -13.47 26.68
N ASP A 473 18.14 -14.22 27.65
CA ASP A 473 17.30 -14.94 28.61
C ASP A 473 16.62 -14.01 29.63
N GLU A 474 17.17 -12.81 29.83
CA GLU A 474 16.64 -11.80 30.74
C GLU A 474 15.58 -10.89 30.11
N GLN A 475 15.38 -10.95 28.78
CA GLN A 475 14.44 -10.06 28.08
C GLN A 475 13.03 -10.14 28.68
N ALA A 476 12.55 -11.35 28.96
CA ALA A 476 11.24 -11.57 29.57
C ALA A 476 11.10 -10.90 30.96
N SER A 477 12.13 -10.97 31.81
CA SER A 477 12.11 -10.31 33.12
C SER A 477 12.17 -8.79 33.00
N VAL A 478 12.99 -8.26 32.09
CA VAL A 478 13.13 -6.81 31.89
C VAL A 478 11.84 -6.20 31.31
N MET A 479 11.12 -6.92 30.44
CA MET A 479 9.77 -6.52 29.99
C MET A 479 8.81 -6.34 31.16
N VAL A 480 8.82 -7.28 32.13
CA VAL A 480 7.95 -7.24 33.31
C VAL A 480 8.39 -6.15 34.29
N GLU A 481 9.69 -5.97 34.49
CA GLU A 481 10.28 -4.92 35.32
C GLU A 481 9.87 -3.53 34.83
N CYS A 482 9.98 -3.30 33.51
CA CYS A 482 9.65 -2.04 32.88
C CYS A 482 8.24 -1.56 33.25
N VAL A 483 7.25 -2.45 33.13
CA VAL A 483 5.85 -2.12 33.46
C VAL A 483 5.56 -2.09 34.96
N GLN A 484 6.47 -2.57 35.82
CA GLN A 484 6.33 -2.43 37.30
C GLN A 484 6.87 -1.10 37.79
N ASN A 485 7.98 -0.65 37.20
CA ASN A 485 8.78 0.43 37.73
C ASN A 485 8.59 1.75 36.98
N HIS A 486 8.02 1.71 35.78
CA HIS A 486 7.88 2.87 34.91
C HIS A 486 6.43 3.05 34.45
N THR A 487 5.99 4.31 34.39
CA THR A 487 4.70 4.71 33.82
C THR A 487 4.79 4.65 32.30
N VAL A 488 4.75 3.45 31.74
CA VAL A 488 4.87 3.20 30.29
C VAL A 488 3.48 3.08 29.68
N GLU A 489 3.25 3.83 28.61
CA GLU A 489 2.03 3.74 27.80
C GLU A 489 2.23 2.76 26.63
N THR A 490 3.41 2.81 25.98
CA THR A 490 3.82 1.85 24.94
C THR A 490 5.16 1.20 25.27
N LEU A 491 5.17 -0.13 25.31
CA LEU A 491 6.37 -0.95 25.41
C LEU A 491 6.76 -1.48 24.03
N VAL A 492 8.02 -1.24 23.63
CA VAL A 492 8.57 -1.69 22.34
C VAL A 492 9.61 -2.78 22.56
N VAL A 493 9.53 -3.88 21.80
CA VAL A 493 10.51 -4.97 21.82
C VAL A 493 10.93 -5.28 20.38
N ASP A 494 12.23 -5.34 20.09
CA ASP A 494 12.64 -5.60 18.70
C ASP A 494 12.19 -6.98 18.21
N GLU A 495 12.40 -8.03 18.99
CA GLU A 495 11.99 -9.38 18.60
C GLU A 495 11.53 -10.23 19.78
N ILE A 496 10.38 -10.88 19.62
CA ILE A 496 9.88 -11.95 20.49
C ILE A 496 10.09 -13.28 19.76
N GLY A 497 11.01 -14.10 20.26
CA GLY A 497 11.44 -15.36 19.69
C GLY A 497 11.28 -16.58 20.61
N ARG A 498 10.98 -16.39 21.90
CA ARG A 498 10.92 -17.49 22.89
C ARG A 498 9.60 -17.57 23.64
N LYS A 499 9.29 -18.77 24.14
CA LYS A 499 8.06 -19.04 24.89
C LYS A 499 7.93 -18.20 26.18
N ASN A 500 9.01 -17.96 26.92
CA ASN A 500 9.00 -17.12 28.12
C ASN A 500 8.69 -15.64 27.79
N GLU A 501 9.20 -15.12 26.67
CA GLU A 501 8.91 -13.77 26.18
C GLU A 501 7.44 -13.62 25.78
N VAL A 502 6.82 -14.67 25.21
CA VAL A 502 5.37 -14.71 24.93
C VAL A 502 4.54 -14.61 26.22
N LEU A 503 4.95 -15.31 27.28
CA LEU A 503 4.29 -15.22 28.59
C LEU A 503 4.47 -13.82 29.22
N ALA A 504 5.67 -13.23 29.09
CA ALA A 504 5.93 -11.87 29.54
C ALA A 504 5.09 -10.85 28.76
N ALA A 505 4.98 -10.99 27.44
CA ALA A 505 4.12 -10.16 26.60
C ALA A 505 2.64 -10.24 27.03
N GLY A 506 2.16 -11.43 27.39
CA GLY A 506 0.82 -11.60 27.96
C GLY A 506 0.66 -10.87 29.31
N THR A 507 1.68 -10.91 30.16
CA THR A 507 1.70 -10.18 31.44
C THR A 507 1.70 -8.67 31.23
N VAL A 508 2.49 -8.18 30.27
CA VAL A 508 2.51 -6.75 29.87
C VAL A 508 1.13 -6.33 29.40
N ARG A 509 0.51 -7.10 28.49
CA ARG A 509 -0.83 -6.79 27.96
C ARG A 509 -1.89 -6.74 29.05
N GLN A 510 -1.84 -7.65 30.03
CA GLN A 510 -2.76 -7.64 31.18
C GLN A 510 -2.62 -6.41 32.07
N ARG A 511 -1.43 -5.80 32.11
CA ARG A 511 -1.15 -4.60 32.93
C ARG A 511 -1.55 -3.29 32.25
N GLY A 512 -1.92 -3.33 30.96
CA GLY A 512 -2.50 -2.19 30.25
C GLY A 512 -1.66 -1.58 29.12
N PRO A 513 -0.31 -1.54 29.18
CA PRO A 513 0.47 -0.90 28.12
C PRO A 513 0.21 -1.50 26.74
N ARG A 514 0.22 -0.64 25.73
CA ARG A 514 0.29 -1.04 24.33
C ARG A 514 1.62 -1.74 24.09
N LEU A 515 1.59 -2.85 23.35
CA LEU A 515 2.78 -3.60 22.99
C LEU A 515 3.06 -3.46 21.49
N ILE A 516 4.29 -3.07 21.16
CA ILE A 516 4.81 -3.09 19.80
C ILE A 516 5.98 -4.04 19.77
N ALA A 517 5.90 -5.08 18.95
CA ALA A 517 7.01 -6.00 18.82
C ALA A 517 7.17 -6.55 17.41
N SER A 518 8.31 -7.17 17.13
CA SER A 518 8.47 -8.02 15.95
C SER A 518 8.58 -9.50 16.29
N ALA A 519 8.31 -10.35 15.30
CA ALA A 519 8.64 -11.77 15.35
C ALA A 519 9.04 -12.25 13.94
N HIS A 520 9.82 -13.33 13.89
CA HIS A 520 10.20 -13.97 12.64
C HIS A 520 9.04 -14.79 12.05
N GLY A 521 8.87 -14.69 10.73
CA GLY A 521 7.91 -15.49 9.97
C GLY A 521 6.81 -14.66 9.32
N ASP A 522 5.75 -15.33 8.91
CA ASP A 522 4.51 -14.76 8.36
C ASP A 522 3.33 -15.19 9.25
N PHE A 523 2.16 -14.59 9.05
CA PHE A 523 0.99 -14.89 9.87
C PHE A 523 0.62 -16.38 9.89
N ARG A 524 0.73 -17.07 8.74
CA ARG A 524 0.39 -18.50 8.63
C ARG A 524 1.43 -19.40 9.28
N SER A 525 2.71 -19.03 9.24
CA SER A 525 3.76 -19.78 9.95
C SER A 525 3.63 -19.61 11.46
N LEU A 526 3.22 -18.43 11.93
CA LEU A 526 3.01 -18.14 13.35
C LEU A 526 1.92 -19.00 13.99
N ILE A 527 0.82 -19.28 13.28
CA ILE A 527 -0.25 -20.20 13.73
C ILE A 527 0.28 -21.61 14.04
N ARG A 528 1.30 -22.06 13.29
CA ARG A 528 1.89 -23.39 13.44
C ARG A 528 3.05 -23.43 14.42
N ASN A 529 3.55 -22.29 14.87
CA ASN A 529 4.69 -22.21 15.77
C ASN A 529 4.27 -22.54 17.21
N SER A 530 4.82 -23.62 17.79
CA SER A 530 4.45 -24.09 19.13
C SER A 530 4.75 -23.08 20.24
N ASP A 531 5.82 -22.29 20.08
CA ASP A 531 6.30 -21.37 21.10
C ASP A 531 5.68 -19.98 20.93
N LEU A 532 5.50 -19.53 19.69
CA LEU A 532 5.07 -18.16 19.36
C LEU A 532 3.58 -18.01 19.07
N LYS A 533 2.82 -19.10 18.83
CA LYS A 533 1.37 -18.99 18.56
C LYS A 533 0.58 -18.32 19.70
N GLY A 534 1.13 -18.25 20.91
CA GLY A 534 0.54 -17.52 22.02
C GLY A 534 0.35 -16.02 21.73
N LEU A 535 1.20 -15.42 20.87
CA LEU A 535 1.10 -14.02 20.45
C LEU A 535 -0.23 -13.69 19.76
N ILE A 536 -0.81 -14.68 19.09
CA ILE A 536 -2.07 -14.57 18.33
C ILE A 536 -3.24 -15.30 19.00
N GLY A 537 -3.10 -15.61 20.30
CA GLY A 537 -4.16 -16.22 21.10
C GLY A 537 -4.09 -17.75 21.22
N GLY A 538 -3.04 -18.37 20.70
CA GLY A 538 -2.81 -19.81 20.78
C GLY A 538 -3.75 -20.66 19.92
N VAL A 539 -3.42 -21.94 19.77
CA VAL A 539 -4.25 -22.92 19.05
C VAL A 539 -4.32 -24.20 19.87
N GLN A 540 -5.54 -24.70 20.08
CA GLN A 540 -5.86 -25.92 20.80
C GLN A 540 -6.82 -26.81 20.00
N SER A 541 -6.74 -28.12 20.22
CA SER A 541 -7.66 -29.07 19.62
C SER A 541 -8.79 -29.39 20.59
N VAL A 542 -10.03 -29.25 20.14
CA VAL A 542 -11.24 -29.57 20.91
C VAL A 542 -12.09 -30.58 20.17
N THR A 543 -12.81 -31.41 20.91
CA THR A 543 -13.81 -32.32 20.33
C THR A 543 -15.16 -31.64 20.37
N VAL A 544 -15.74 -31.35 19.20
CA VAL A 544 -17.06 -30.72 19.07
C VAL A 544 -18.18 -31.77 18.99
N GLY A 545 -19.37 -31.41 19.46
CA GLY A 545 -20.56 -32.25 19.36
C GLY A 545 -21.11 -32.34 17.92
N ASP A 546 -22.02 -33.30 17.68
CA ASP A 546 -22.54 -33.61 16.33
C ASP A 546 -23.23 -32.41 15.65
N ALA A 547 -23.88 -31.53 16.41
CA ALA A 547 -24.54 -30.34 15.86
C ALA A 547 -23.55 -29.30 15.32
N GLU A 548 -22.44 -29.05 16.04
CA GLU A 548 -21.38 -28.14 15.59
C GLU A 548 -20.55 -28.75 14.44
N ALA A 549 -20.27 -30.06 14.50
CA ALA A 549 -19.62 -30.77 13.40
C ALA A 549 -20.42 -30.67 12.08
N LYS A 550 -21.76 -30.71 12.15
CA LYS A 550 -22.64 -30.52 10.97
C LYS A 550 -22.62 -29.11 10.39
N LYS A 551 -22.34 -28.08 11.20
CA LYS A 551 -22.26 -26.69 10.73
C LYS A 551 -21.01 -26.43 9.87
N LYS A 552 -19.97 -27.25 10.01
CA LYS A 552 -18.70 -27.15 9.26
C LYS A 552 -18.44 -28.44 8.47
N PRO A 553 -19.21 -28.71 7.41
CA PRO A 553 -19.06 -29.93 6.62
C PRO A 553 -17.64 -30.03 6.05
N GLY A 554 -16.95 -31.13 6.35
CA GLY A 554 -15.57 -31.40 5.91
C GLY A 554 -14.53 -31.41 7.04
N LEU A 555 -14.83 -30.86 8.23
CA LEU A 555 -13.97 -30.99 9.41
C LEU A 555 -14.43 -32.15 10.29
N GLY A 556 -13.49 -32.94 10.82
CA GLY A 556 -13.77 -34.01 11.77
C GLY A 556 -14.34 -33.51 13.10
N LYS A 557 -14.69 -34.45 14.01
CA LYS A 557 -15.13 -34.09 15.37
C LYS A 557 -14.05 -33.41 16.19
N VAL A 558 -12.77 -33.69 15.91
CA VAL A 558 -11.65 -32.97 16.51
C VAL A 558 -11.33 -31.76 15.62
N GLN A 559 -11.54 -30.56 16.16
CA GLN A 559 -11.34 -29.30 15.46
C GLN A 559 -10.32 -28.44 16.21
N SER A 560 -9.54 -27.67 15.45
CA SER A 560 -8.64 -26.67 16.02
C SER A 560 -9.39 -25.35 16.23
N GLN A 561 -9.22 -24.76 17.41
CA GLN A 561 -9.75 -23.44 17.73
C GLN A 561 -8.70 -22.61 18.47
N ARG A 562 -8.90 -21.29 18.50
CA ARG A 562 -8.05 -20.39 19.26
C ARG A 562 -8.16 -20.67 20.77
N SER A 563 -7.06 -20.51 21.51
CA SER A 563 -7.01 -20.79 22.95
C SER A 563 -7.51 -19.64 23.82
N GLY A 564 -7.35 -18.40 23.37
CA GLY A 564 -7.73 -17.18 24.09
C GLY A 564 -7.58 -15.94 23.23
N ALA A 565 -7.77 -14.75 23.80
CA ALA A 565 -7.56 -13.49 23.08
C ALA A 565 -6.10 -13.36 22.59
N PRO A 566 -5.86 -12.82 21.37
CA PRO A 566 -4.53 -12.44 20.93
C PRO A 566 -3.87 -11.43 21.87
N ILE A 567 -2.54 -11.50 21.99
CA ILE A 567 -1.76 -10.45 22.67
C ILE A 567 -1.74 -9.18 21.80
N PHE A 568 -1.63 -9.37 20.48
CA PHE A 568 -1.60 -8.31 19.48
C PHE A 568 -2.93 -8.22 18.72
N ASP A 569 -3.45 -7.00 18.62
CA ASP A 569 -4.74 -6.74 17.97
C ASP A 569 -4.59 -6.66 16.44
N VAL A 570 -3.43 -6.18 15.98
CA VAL A 570 -3.08 -5.95 14.58
C VAL A 570 -1.73 -6.61 14.24
N ILE A 571 -1.63 -7.19 13.05
CA ILE A 571 -0.37 -7.66 12.48
C ILE A 571 -0.01 -6.79 11.27
N VAL A 572 1.26 -6.38 11.20
CA VAL A 572 1.86 -5.76 10.03
C VAL A 572 2.92 -6.71 9.49
N GLU A 573 2.61 -7.40 8.40
CA GLU A 573 3.50 -8.36 7.74
C GLU A 573 4.30 -7.67 6.64
N LEU A 574 5.62 -7.58 6.79
CA LEU A 574 6.52 -6.97 5.81
C LEU A 574 6.85 -7.92 4.67
N ASP A 575 6.81 -7.41 3.45
CA ASP A 575 7.22 -8.12 2.26
C ASP A 575 8.77 -8.17 2.16
N GLU A 576 9.32 -9.37 1.94
CA GLU A 576 10.76 -9.56 1.82
C GLU A 576 11.30 -9.18 0.43
N VAL A 577 10.45 -9.25 -0.60
CA VAL A 577 10.79 -9.00 -2.00
C VAL A 577 10.57 -7.53 -2.33
N CYS A 578 9.39 -7.01 -2.00
CA CYS A 578 9.01 -5.62 -2.23
C CYS A 578 9.27 -4.79 -0.98
N ARG A 579 10.50 -4.34 -0.76
CA ARG A 579 10.83 -3.45 0.37
C ARG A 579 9.96 -2.19 0.35
N GLY A 580 9.42 -1.83 1.51
CA GLY A 580 8.46 -0.73 1.65
C GLY A 580 7.00 -1.15 1.43
N ARG A 581 6.73 -2.43 1.13
CA ARG A 581 5.38 -3.00 1.08
C ARG A 581 5.08 -3.81 2.36
N CYS A 582 3.86 -3.69 2.85
CA CYS A 582 3.37 -4.50 3.97
C CYS A 582 1.89 -4.90 3.77
N ARG A 583 1.48 -5.94 4.50
CA ARG A 583 0.08 -6.35 4.67
C ARG A 583 -0.35 -6.10 6.10
N ILE A 584 -1.49 -5.45 6.27
CA ILE A 584 -2.07 -5.12 7.57
C ILE A 584 -3.27 -6.03 7.81
N ILE A 585 -3.20 -6.84 8.86
CA ILE A 585 -4.31 -7.65 9.37
C ILE A 585 -4.92 -6.89 10.55
N TRP A 586 -5.99 -6.15 10.28
CA TRP A 586 -6.64 -5.24 11.23
C TRP A 586 -7.31 -5.91 12.43
N ASN A 587 -7.66 -7.20 12.31
CA ASN A 587 -8.26 -7.99 13.37
C ASN A 587 -7.65 -9.39 13.37
N VAL A 588 -6.63 -9.57 14.21
CA VAL A 588 -5.90 -10.84 14.34
C VAL A 588 -6.81 -11.97 14.81
N ALA A 589 -7.74 -11.71 15.74
CA ALA A 589 -8.64 -12.73 16.27
C ALA A 589 -9.50 -13.36 15.16
N ASN A 590 -10.17 -12.51 14.36
CA ASN A 590 -10.98 -12.96 13.23
C ASN A 590 -10.11 -13.69 12.19
N ALA A 591 -8.94 -13.13 11.86
CA ALA A 591 -8.05 -13.75 10.88
C ALA A 591 -7.58 -15.15 11.30
N VAL A 592 -7.31 -15.38 12.59
CA VAL A 592 -6.96 -16.71 13.12
C VAL A 592 -8.15 -17.65 13.00
N ASP A 593 -9.33 -17.20 13.40
CA ASP A 593 -10.55 -18.01 13.39
C ASP A 593 -10.95 -18.38 11.93
N ASP A 594 -10.76 -17.47 10.97
CA ASP A 594 -10.93 -17.70 9.53
C ASP A 594 -9.95 -18.77 9.03
N VAL A 595 -8.65 -18.65 9.32
CA VAL A 595 -7.65 -19.64 8.90
C VAL A 595 -7.92 -21.02 9.51
N LEU A 596 -8.27 -21.10 10.79
CA LEU A 596 -8.59 -22.36 11.46
C LEU A 596 -9.87 -23.02 10.91
N SER A 597 -10.79 -22.24 10.36
CA SER A 597 -11.99 -22.73 9.68
C SER A 597 -11.81 -22.98 8.18
N GLY A 598 -10.59 -22.83 7.66
CA GLY A 598 -10.27 -23.03 6.24
C GLY A 598 -10.74 -21.90 5.31
N GLN A 599 -11.15 -20.75 5.87
CA GLN A 599 -11.56 -19.57 5.13
C GLN A 599 -10.35 -18.65 4.82
N PRO A 600 -10.45 -17.82 3.76
CA PRO A 600 -9.51 -16.72 3.58
C PRO A 600 -9.69 -15.67 4.69
N TYR A 601 -8.60 -15.00 5.06
CA TYR A 601 -8.63 -13.89 6.01
C TYR A 601 -8.41 -12.55 5.30
N ALA A 602 -8.98 -11.48 5.85
CA ALA A 602 -8.86 -10.14 5.28
C ALA A 602 -7.54 -9.45 5.67
N TYR A 603 -6.94 -8.74 4.72
CA TYR A 603 -5.81 -7.83 4.94
C TYR A 603 -5.89 -6.63 3.98
N GLU A 604 -5.16 -5.56 4.32
CA GLU A 604 -4.92 -4.41 3.45
C GLU A 604 -3.45 -4.38 3.05
N THR A 605 -3.14 -4.17 1.77
CA THR A 605 -1.77 -3.99 1.30
C THR A 605 -1.45 -2.50 1.26
N ARG A 606 -0.28 -2.10 1.77
CA ARG A 606 0.25 -0.74 1.63
C ARG A 606 1.67 -0.77 1.11
N GLU A 607 2.04 0.23 0.33
CA GLU A 607 3.39 0.39 -0.18
C GLU A 607 3.85 1.84 -0.09
N GLN A 608 5.06 2.05 0.41
CA GLN A 608 5.75 3.32 0.42
C GLN A 608 7.03 3.20 -0.39
N SER A 609 7.26 4.14 -1.28
CA SER A 609 8.42 4.15 -2.18
C SER A 609 9.25 5.41 -1.99
N THR A 610 10.53 5.34 -2.33
CA THR A 610 11.39 6.52 -2.47
C THR A 610 11.12 7.29 -3.77
N LYS A 611 10.47 6.65 -4.76
CA LYS A 611 10.23 7.23 -6.09
C LYS A 611 9.16 8.32 -6.09
N TYR A 612 8.15 8.22 -5.21
CA TYR A 612 7.02 9.14 -5.16
C TYR A 612 6.58 9.39 -3.72
N ARG A 613 5.88 10.50 -3.50
CA ARG A 613 5.29 10.87 -2.19
C ARG A 613 3.95 10.19 -1.97
N GLY A 614 3.62 9.93 -0.70
CA GLY A 614 2.37 9.30 -0.29
C GLY A 614 2.49 7.78 -0.19
N VAL A 615 1.40 7.15 0.19
CA VAL A 615 1.32 5.70 0.41
C VAL A 615 0.41 5.11 -0.65
N GLN A 616 0.89 4.12 -1.38
CA GLN A 616 0.06 3.35 -2.27
C GLN A 616 -0.76 2.33 -1.48
N VAL A 617 -2.01 2.15 -1.88
CA VAL A 617 -2.87 1.09 -1.36
C VAL A 617 -3.42 0.34 -2.56
N PRO A 618 -2.69 -0.70 -3.01
CA PRO A 618 -3.15 -1.52 -4.10
C PRO A 618 -4.53 -2.08 -3.78
N PRO A 619 -5.43 -2.19 -4.77
CA PRO A 619 -6.70 -2.88 -4.59
C PRO A 619 -6.42 -4.29 -4.05
N ARG A 620 -7.32 -4.78 -3.19
CA ARG A 620 -7.20 -6.14 -2.64
C ARG A 620 -6.97 -7.10 -3.81
N GLU A 621 -5.82 -7.77 -3.83
CA GLU A 621 -5.62 -8.89 -4.75
C GLU A 621 -6.80 -9.82 -4.55
N ALA A 622 -7.69 -9.90 -5.54
CA ALA A 622 -8.68 -10.95 -5.62
C ALA A 622 -7.88 -12.23 -5.87
N LYS A 623 -7.37 -12.83 -4.79
CA LYS A 623 -6.68 -14.11 -4.91
C LYS A 623 -7.69 -15.14 -5.40
N GLN A 624 -7.33 -15.74 -6.54
CA GLN A 624 -7.85 -17.01 -7.03
C GLN A 624 -7.74 -18.09 -5.97
#